data_AF-A0A7L3EU54-F1
#
_entry.id   AF-A0A7L3EU54-F1
#
_cell.length_a   1.000
_cell.length_b   1.000
_cell.length_c   1.000
_cell.angle_alpha   90.00
_cell.angle_beta   90.00
_cell.angle_gamma   90.00
#
_symmetry.space_group_name_H-M   'P 1'
#
loop_
_entity.id
_entity.type
_entity.pdbx_description
1 polymer ?
#
loop_
_entity_poly.entity_id
_entity_poly.type
_entity_poly.pdbx_seq_one_letter_code
_entity_poly.pdbx_strand_id
1 'polypeptide(L)'
;SSAKIEESLWSRIRSFLLSYIYIPEEGFRIPLKLVVSVTVAIIAVYQVALLLLVAVVPTIQIVRAGMTKDVVVLLVQFGLVPSENPAVPGDMEKELHTVRHYLWSLEVCYICSLVLCCLLTCAMLLRTLVMHRSNLRALYQGAVLDVFSKAHILRPSREAMVCWIGFSSFQAAFACLGLLIQQVIFFLCFVAFTFLVVIPLQAGTSSPLFRIIQNMWPFWLALVVAVLVQHLLARSQFLEQHSLQKELTNRRALYIVTFLLFPTNVLVGLLAGVWRMVISGLYNSIHFCRLDISLLQRGVDTFDPGYHTYCHYLKVEVSQCHPLLKAFCFLLLQPCQPEPPAPPRDTHLEEGLQLMHPRPLAPGRARLRRIRARWWVAYTLLHNPSLTTSRKTALADPAANGARLSVPKP
;
A
#
# COMPACT_ATOMS: atom_id res chain seq x y z
N SER A 1 17.94 -6.09 -28.38
CA SER A 1 18.48 -6.54 -27.08
C SER A 1 18.73 -5.30 -26.24
N SER A 2 17.73 -4.88 -25.44
CA SER A 2 17.84 -3.67 -24.63
C SER A 2 18.65 -3.99 -23.38
N ALA A 3 19.76 -3.29 -23.20
CA ALA A 3 20.72 -3.50 -22.14
C ALA A 3 20.04 -3.49 -20.75
N LYS A 4 20.06 -4.64 -20.08
CA LYS A 4 19.95 -4.72 -18.61
C LYS A 4 21.21 -4.08 -18.05
N ILE A 5 21.18 -2.76 -17.87
CA ILE A 5 22.14 -2.07 -17.01
C ILE A 5 21.87 -2.58 -15.61
N GLU A 6 22.89 -3.16 -14.97
CA GLU A 6 22.86 -3.48 -13.54
C GLU A 6 22.51 -2.20 -12.77
N GLU A 7 21.24 -2.07 -12.39
CA GLU A 7 20.80 -1.01 -11.48
C GLU A 7 21.62 -1.11 -10.20
N SER A 8 22.46 -0.10 -9.97
CA SER A 8 23.22 -0.02 -8.72
C SER A 8 22.24 -0.03 -7.55
N LEU A 9 22.63 -0.63 -6.41
CA LEU A 9 21.78 -0.65 -5.21
C LEU A 9 21.25 0.74 -4.85
N TRP A 10 22.03 1.79 -5.14
CA TRP A 10 21.63 3.18 -4.97
C TRP A 10 20.50 3.62 -5.91
N SER A 11 20.50 3.20 -7.19
CA SER A 11 19.38 3.51 -8.09
C SER A 11 18.09 2.79 -7.67
N ARG A 12 18.19 1.58 -7.10
CA ARG A 12 17.04 0.86 -6.50
C ARG A 12 16.51 1.51 -5.23
N ILE A 13 17.40 1.97 -4.35
CA ILE A 13 17.01 2.70 -3.14
C ILE A 13 16.38 4.03 -3.53
N ARG A 14 16.95 4.73 -4.51
CA ARG A 14 16.41 5.99 -5.03
C ARG A 14 15.05 5.77 -5.70
N SER A 15 14.88 4.75 -6.53
CA SER A 15 13.58 4.44 -7.14
C SER A 15 12.54 4.05 -6.09
N PHE A 16 12.94 3.30 -5.06
CA PHE A 16 12.10 2.98 -3.92
C PHE A 16 11.67 4.24 -3.16
N LEU A 17 12.59 5.13 -2.79
CA LEU A 17 12.26 6.39 -2.10
C LEU A 17 11.40 7.32 -2.97
N LEU A 18 11.70 7.44 -4.26
CA LEU A 18 10.88 8.19 -5.21
C LEU A 18 9.47 7.59 -5.33
N SER A 19 9.33 6.29 -5.14
CA SER A 19 8.02 5.64 -5.14
C SER A 19 7.16 5.97 -3.89
N TYR A 20 7.77 6.48 -2.82
CA TYR A 20 7.05 7.00 -1.64
C TYR A 20 6.72 8.49 -1.76
N ILE A 21 7.50 9.24 -2.55
CA ILE A 21 7.26 10.67 -2.77
C ILE A 21 6.11 10.83 -3.77
N TYR A 22 5.04 11.49 -3.34
CA TYR A 22 3.96 11.87 -4.26
C TYR A 22 4.44 13.00 -5.17
N ILE A 23 4.73 12.67 -6.43
CA ILE A 23 5.00 13.66 -7.47
C ILE A 23 3.68 14.01 -8.15
N PRO A 24 3.20 15.27 -8.08
CA PRO A 24 2.00 15.69 -8.77
C PRO A 24 2.24 15.60 -10.29
N GLU A 25 1.38 14.89 -11.00
CA GLU A 25 1.36 14.93 -12.48
C GLU A 25 0.33 15.95 -12.95
N GLU A 26 0.68 16.63 -14.04
CA GLU A 26 -0.21 17.56 -14.71
C GLU A 26 -1.48 16.85 -15.19
N GLY A 27 -2.65 17.44 -14.90
CA GLY A 27 -3.95 16.93 -15.33
C GLY A 27 -4.61 15.89 -14.41
N PHE A 28 -3.91 15.36 -13.39
CA PHE A 28 -4.54 14.48 -12.39
C PHE A 28 -4.83 15.22 -11.09
N ARG A 29 -6.10 15.21 -10.65
CA ARG A 29 -6.52 15.78 -9.36
C ARG A 29 -7.01 14.68 -8.43
N ILE A 30 -6.43 14.62 -7.23
CA ILE A 30 -6.84 13.68 -6.19
C ILE A 30 -8.25 14.06 -5.67
N PRO A 31 -9.14 13.08 -5.38
CA PRO A 31 -10.40 13.35 -4.70
C PRO A 31 -10.21 14.08 -3.37
N LEU A 32 -11.02 15.12 -3.11
CA LEU A 32 -10.96 15.90 -1.87
C LEU A 32 -11.08 15.01 -0.63
N LYS A 33 -11.96 14.01 -0.69
CA LYS A 33 -12.20 13.08 0.42
C LYS A 33 -10.94 12.30 0.82
N LEU A 34 -10.12 11.91 -0.17
CA LEU A 34 -8.86 11.23 0.10
C LEU A 34 -7.87 12.17 0.80
N VAL A 35 -7.72 13.40 0.30
CA VAL A 35 -6.82 14.40 0.90
C VAL A 35 -7.21 14.65 2.36
N VAL A 36 -8.51 14.88 2.62
CA VAL A 36 -9.03 15.06 3.98
C VAL A 36 -8.79 13.83 4.85
N SER A 37 -8.99 12.61 4.32
CA SER A 37 -8.77 11.38 5.10
C SER A 37 -7.32 11.21 5.54
N VAL A 38 -6.36 11.52 4.65
CA VAL A 38 -4.93 11.39 4.95
C VAL A 38 -4.46 12.51 5.89
N THR A 39 -4.93 13.75 5.71
CA THR A 39 -4.57 14.84 6.63
C THR A 39 -5.10 14.59 8.03
N VAL A 40 -6.35 14.13 8.16
CA VAL A 40 -6.94 13.76 9.46
C VAL A 40 -6.19 12.57 10.08
N ALA A 41 -5.79 11.57 9.28
CA ALA A 41 -4.99 10.45 9.78
C ALA A 41 -3.62 10.91 10.31
N ILE A 42 -2.92 11.81 9.61
CA ILE A 42 -1.64 12.37 10.08
C ILE A 42 -1.81 13.14 11.39
N ILE A 43 -2.85 13.97 11.50
CA ILE A 43 -3.17 14.70 12.74
C ILE A 43 -3.45 13.71 13.87
N ALA A 44 -4.24 12.67 13.61
CA ALA A 44 -4.58 11.67 14.62
C ALA A 44 -3.35 10.87 15.09
N VAL A 45 -2.48 10.47 14.16
CA VAL A 45 -1.19 9.82 14.47
C VAL A 45 -0.31 10.72 15.34
N TYR A 46 -0.23 12.02 15.02
CA TYR A 46 0.51 12.98 15.84
C TYR A 46 -0.05 13.07 17.27
N GLN A 47 -1.37 13.16 17.43
CA GLN A 47 -2.01 13.25 18.74
C GLN A 47 -1.76 11.98 19.59
N VAL A 48 -1.90 10.79 18.98
CA VAL A 48 -1.64 9.53 19.68
C VAL A 48 -0.16 9.37 20.02
N ALA A 49 0.75 9.72 19.11
CA ALA A 49 2.19 9.66 19.38
C ALA A 49 2.60 10.59 20.53
N LEU A 50 2.06 11.81 20.56
CA LEU A 50 2.30 12.77 21.64
C LEU A 50 1.75 12.24 22.97
N LEU A 51 0.54 11.68 22.96
CA LEU A 51 -0.06 11.07 24.15
C LEU A 51 0.80 9.92 24.69
N LEU A 52 1.27 9.03 23.82
CA LEU A 52 2.16 7.92 24.18
C LEU A 52 3.46 8.42 24.81
N LEU A 53 4.07 9.44 24.21
CA LEU A 53 5.30 10.06 24.72
C LEU A 53 5.09 10.67 26.12
N VAL A 54 4.05 11.48 26.28
CA VAL A 54 3.75 12.20 27.54
C VAL A 54 3.26 11.26 28.65
N ALA A 55 2.62 10.14 28.31
CA ALA A 55 2.17 9.17 29.31
C ALA A 55 3.31 8.28 29.82
N VAL A 56 4.18 7.80 28.92
CA VAL A 56 5.15 6.75 29.25
C VAL A 56 6.52 7.30 29.65
N VAL A 57 7.03 8.34 28.99
CA VAL A 57 8.38 8.85 29.30
C VAL A 57 8.46 9.45 30.71
N PRO A 58 7.54 10.34 31.14
CA PRO A 58 7.57 10.89 32.49
C PRO A 58 7.39 9.83 33.58
N THR A 59 6.57 8.80 33.35
CA THR A 59 6.37 7.73 34.35
C THR A 59 7.66 6.91 34.55
N ILE A 60 8.39 6.58 33.48
CA ILE A 60 9.71 5.94 33.58
C ILE A 60 10.71 6.85 34.30
N GLN A 61 10.71 8.16 34.01
CA GLN A 61 11.61 9.12 34.66
C GLN A 61 11.33 9.27 36.15
N ILE A 62 10.05 9.30 36.56
CA ILE A 62 9.64 9.34 37.97
C ILE A 62 10.10 8.06 38.68
N VAL A 63 9.88 6.89 38.08
CA VAL A 63 10.35 5.61 38.64
C VAL A 63 11.88 5.62 38.78
N ARG A 64 12.61 6.08 37.77
CA ARG A 64 14.08 6.20 37.80
C ARG A 64 14.58 7.19 38.86
N ALA A 65 13.88 8.30 39.08
CA ALA A 65 14.24 9.28 40.10
C ALA A 65 13.90 8.80 41.53
N GLY A 66 12.82 8.03 41.67
CA GLY A 66 12.36 7.45 42.94
C GLY A 66 13.11 6.19 43.38
N MET A 67 14.03 5.66 42.56
CA MET A 67 14.88 4.53 42.95
C MET A 67 15.93 4.97 43.97
N THR A 68 15.64 4.75 45.25
CA THR A 68 16.59 4.91 46.37
C THR A 68 17.19 3.56 46.78
N LYS A 69 18.24 3.59 47.61
CA LYS A 69 18.91 2.38 48.11
C LYS A 69 17.94 1.44 48.83
N ASP A 70 17.02 1.99 49.62
CA ASP A 70 16.05 1.21 50.39
C ASP A 70 15.04 0.47 49.50
N VAL A 71 14.64 1.09 48.38
CA VAL A 71 13.75 0.47 47.38
C VAL A 71 14.48 -0.66 46.63
N VAL A 72 15.77 -0.47 46.33
CA VAL A 72 16.59 -1.54 45.72
C VAL A 72 16.77 -2.71 46.67
N VAL A 73 17.04 -2.46 47.96
CA VAL A 73 17.12 -3.51 48.98
C VAL A 73 15.82 -4.32 49.04
N LEU A 74 14.68 -3.63 49.00
CA LEU A 74 13.38 -4.27 48.94
C LEU A 74 13.21 -5.11 47.66
N LEU A 75 13.60 -4.60 46.49
CA LEU A 75 13.55 -5.34 45.22
C LEU A 75 14.46 -6.58 45.19
N VAL A 76 15.67 -6.46 45.75
CA VAL A 76 16.62 -7.58 45.92
C VAL A 76 16.00 -8.62 46.87
N GLN A 77 15.37 -8.18 47.97
CA GLN A 77 14.70 -9.04 48.93
C GLN A 77 13.45 -9.72 48.35
N PHE A 78 12.76 -9.08 47.40
CA PHE A 78 11.70 -9.67 46.59
C PHE A 78 12.22 -10.59 45.46
N GLY A 79 13.54 -10.73 45.29
CA GLY A 79 14.15 -11.60 44.28
C GLY A 79 14.04 -11.08 42.85
N LEU A 80 13.74 -9.79 42.67
CA LEU A 80 13.61 -9.16 41.35
C LEU A 80 14.96 -8.71 40.77
N VAL A 81 16.01 -8.64 41.60
CA VAL A 81 17.37 -8.28 41.19
C VAL A 81 18.33 -9.40 41.60
N PRO A 82 19.11 -10.00 40.67
CA PRO A 82 20.08 -11.02 41.00
C PRO A 82 21.26 -10.36 41.74
N SER A 83 21.45 -10.68 43.02
CA SER A 83 22.67 -10.32 43.75
C SER A 83 23.46 -11.59 44.04
N GLU A 84 24.76 -11.57 43.72
CA GLU A 84 25.68 -12.67 44.03
C GLU A 84 25.95 -12.82 45.53
N ASN A 85 25.70 -11.80 46.37
CA ASN A 85 25.76 -11.90 47.84
C ASN A 85 24.99 -10.77 48.56
N PRO A 86 23.91 -11.06 49.31
CA PRO A 86 23.09 -10.04 49.99
C PRO A 86 23.72 -9.39 51.25
N ALA A 87 24.95 -9.74 51.61
CA ALA A 87 25.53 -9.43 52.93
C ALA A 87 26.66 -8.37 52.93
N VAL A 88 27.09 -7.84 51.77
CA VAL A 88 28.20 -6.87 51.70
C VAL A 88 27.67 -5.48 51.29
N PRO A 89 27.64 -4.49 52.21
CA PRO A 89 27.04 -3.16 51.96
C PRO A 89 27.72 -2.31 50.86
N GLY A 90 28.90 -2.75 50.39
CA GLY A 90 29.69 -2.03 49.38
C GLY A 90 29.16 -2.17 47.94
N ASP A 91 28.34 -3.19 47.64
CA ASP A 91 27.89 -3.46 46.26
C ASP A 91 26.50 -2.88 45.93
N MET A 92 25.75 -2.39 46.92
CA MET A 92 24.41 -1.83 46.72
C MET A 92 24.40 -0.56 45.83
N GLU A 93 25.46 0.25 45.89
CA GLU A 93 25.60 1.43 45.03
C GLU A 93 25.80 1.04 43.56
N LYS A 94 26.54 -0.05 43.31
CA LYS A 94 26.75 -0.58 41.97
C LYS A 94 25.46 -1.17 41.42
N GLU A 95 24.70 -1.92 42.23
CA GLU A 95 23.39 -2.47 41.85
C GLU A 95 22.39 -1.37 41.52
N LEU A 96 22.32 -0.31 42.35
CA LEU A 96 21.49 0.85 42.08
C LEU A 96 21.86 1.52 40.74
N HIS A 97 23.17 1.69 40.46
CA HIS A 97 23.63 2.25 39.20
C HIS A 97 23.27 1.36 37.99
N THR A 98 23.36 0.04 38.12
CA THR A 98 22.98 -0.94 37.10
C THR A 98 21.48 -0.87 36.79
N VAL A 99 20.62 -0.87 37.81
CA VAL A 99 19.17 -0.77 37.61
C VAL A 99 18.81 0.58 36.97
N ARG A 100 19.46 1.67 37.38
CA ARG A 100 19.27 2.99 36.76
C ARG A 100 19.66 2.98 35.27
N HIS A 101 20.74 2.29 34.91
CA HIS A 101 21.18 2.11 33.53
C HIS A 101 20.19 1.29 32.70
N TYR A 102 19.59 0.23 33.27
CA TYR A 102 18.53 -0.54 32.60
C TYR A 102 17.26 0.27 32.38
N LEU A 103 16.82 1.06 33.37
CA LEU A 103 15.67 1.95 33.20
C LEU A 103 15.94 3.05 32.15
N TRP A 104 17.16 3.60 32.12
CA TRP A 104 17.57 4.53 31.06
C TRP A 104 17.56 3.86 29.68
N SER A 105 18.07 2.64 29.56
CA SER A 105 18.06 1.88 28.32
C SER A 105 16.62 1.58 27.84
N LEU A 106 15.69 1.28 28.76
CA LEU A 106 14.27 1.10 28.46
C LEU A 106 13.61 2.39 27.93
N GLU A 107 13.91 3.54 28.54
CA GLU A 107 13.45 4.85 28.05
C GLU A 107 13.92 5.10 26.62
N VAL A 108 15.20 4.87 26.34
CA VAL A 108 15.78 5.03 25.00
C VAL A 108 15.12 4.07 24.00
N CYS A 109 14.92 2.80 24.36
CA CYS A 109 14.23 1.82 23.50
C CYS A 109 12.80 2.26 23.15
N TYR A 110 12.07 2.81 24.14
CA TYR A 110 10.72 3.31 23.93
C TYR A 110 10.68 4.50 22.96
N ILE A 111 11.58 5.47 23.13
CA ILE A 111 11.66 6.64 22.25
C ILE A 111 12.06 6.21 20.83
N CYS A 112 13.10 5.38 20.68
CA CYS A 112 13.55 4.89 19.37
C CYS A 112 12.47 4.11 18.63
N SER A 113 11.75 3.23 19.32
CA SER A 113 10.63 2.48 18.73
C SER A 113 9.49 3.41 18.32
N LEU A 114 9.13 4.42 19.13
CA LEU A 114 8.07 5.37 18.80
C LEU A 114 8.41 6.22 17.58
N VAL A 115 9.64 6.71 17.49
CA VAL A 115 10.12 7.45 16.32
C VAL A 115 10.06 6.58 15.06
N LEU A 116 10.50 5.31 15.15
CA LEU A 116 10.42 4.38 14.03
C LEU A 116 8.96 4.12 13.60
N CYS A 117 8.04 3.88 14.54
CA CYS A 117 6.62 3.69 14.25
C CYS A 117 6.02 4.90 13.55
N CYS A 118 6.33 6.11 14.02
CA CYS A 118 5.83 7.35 13.43
C CYS A 118 6.34 7.51 11.99
N LEU A 119 7.64 7.31 11.76
CA LEU A 119 8.23 7.38 10.42
C LEU A 119 7.62 6.35 9.47
N LEU A 120 7.46 5.10 9.91
CA LEU A 120 6.86 4.04 9.12
C LEU A 120 5.39 4.34 8.81
N THR A 121 4.59 4.74 9.81
CA THR A 121 3.18 5.09 9.59
C THR A 121 3.03 6.25 8.62
N CYS A 122 3.82 7.33 8.78
CA CYS A 122 3.84 8.45 7.84
C CYS A 122 4.23 8.01 6.43
N ALA A 123 5.28 7.19 6.28
CA ALA A 123 5.69 6.66 4.98
C ALA A 123 4.58 5.82 4.34
N MET A 124 3.89 4.97 5.11
CA MET A 124 2.79 4.15 4.60
C MET A 124 1.58 5.00 4.18
N LEU A 125 1.24 6.06 4.92
CA LEU A 125 0.19 7.01 4.54
C LEU A 125 0.54 7.80 3.26
N LEU A 126 1.80 8.16 3.05
CA LEU A 126 2.24 8.77 1.78
C LEU A 126 2.16 7.76 0.63
N ARG A 127 2.55 6.50 0.89
CA ARG A 127 2.46 5.42 -0.09
C ARG A 127 1.02 5.16 -0.53
N THR A 128 0.04 5.25 0.37
CA THR A 128 -1.37 5.06 0.01
C THR A 128 -1.88 6.11 -0.97
N LEU A 129 -1.39 7.36 -0.91
CA LEU A 129 -1.73 8.39 -1.90
C LEU A 129 -1.25 8.02 -3.31
N VAL A 130 0.00 7.55 -3.42
CA VAL A 130 0.59 7.12 -4.69
C VAL A 130 -0.16 5.92 -5.26
N MET A 131 -0.44 4.92 -4.43
CA MET A 131 -1.17 3.72 -4.84
C MET A 131 -2.63 4.00 -5.18
N HIS A 132 -3.29 4.88 -4.43
CA HIS A 132 -4.65 5.28 -4.74
C HIS A 132 -4.75 5.97 -6.09
N ARG A 133 -3.75 6.80 -6.44
CA ARG A 133 -3.65 7.43 -7.76
C ARG A 133 -3.52 6.41 -8.90
N SER A 134 -2.66 5.40 -8.75
CA SER A 134 -2.54 4.33 -9.76
C SER A 134 -3.82 3.52 -9.88
N ASN A 135 -4.45 3.18 -8.75
CA ASN A 135 -5.69 2.41 -8.73
C ASN A 135 -6.83 3.18 -9.40
N LEU A 136 -6.97 4.48 -9.12
CA LEU A 136 -8.01 5.31 -9.72
C LEU A 136 -7.80 5.46 -11.24
N ARG A 137 -6.55 5.58 -11.70
CA ARG A 137 -6.20 5.62 -13.12
C ARG A 137 -6.54 4.32 -13.83
N ALA A 138 -6.22 3.17 -13.24
CA ALA A 138 -6.57 1.86 -13.78
C ALA A 138 -8.09 1.70 -13.90
N LEU A 139 -8.85 2.16 -12.89
CA LEU A 139 -10.31 2.13 -12.95
C LEU A 139 -10.90 3.07 -14.01
N TYR A 140 -10.33 4.25 -14.23
CA TYR A 140 -10.74 5.13 -15.34
C TYR A 140 -10.48 4.52 -16.72
N GLN A 141 -9.48 3.65 -16.84
CA GLN A 141 -9.20 2.90 -18.08
C GLN A 141 -10.11 1.67 -18.24
N GLY A 142 -10.91 1.33 -17.22
CA GLY A 142 -11.72 0.11 -17.21
C GLY A 142 -10.93 -1.16 -16.86
N ALA A 143 -9.69 -1.04 -16.39
CA ALA A 143 -8.85 -2.16 -15.94
C ALA A 143 -9.25 -2.61 -14.51
N VAL A 144 -10.47 -3.15 -14.39
CA VAL A 144 -11.11 -3.50 -13.10
C VAL A 144 -10.36 -4.64 -12.38
N LEU A 145 -9.78 -5.59 -13.14
CA LEU A 145 -9.07 -6.76 -12.61
C LEU A 145 -7.68 -6.45 -12.02
N ASP A 146 -7.09 -5.31 -12.42
CA ASP A 146 -5.81 -4.86 -11.89
C ASP A 146 -5.95 -4.30 -10.47
N VAL A 147 -7.16 -3.83 -10.12
CA VAL A 147 -7.46 -3.22 -8.82
C VAL A 147 -8.27 -4.15 -7.94
N PHE A 148 -9.30 -4.82 -8.48
CA PHE A 148 -10.15 -5.74 -7.72
C PHE A 148 -9.81 -7.19 -8.04
N SER A 149 -9.82 -8.06 -7.03
CA SER A 149 -9.65 -9.51 -7.20
C SER A 149 -10.74 -10.15 -8.04
N LYS A 150 -11.96 -9.59 -7.99
CA LYS A 150 -13.14 -10.01 -8.74
C LYS A 150 -13.64 -8.90 -9.64
N ALA A 151 -14.21 -9.26 -10.78
CA ALA A 151 -14.88 -8.31 -11.67
C ALA A 151 -16.08 -7.69 -10.94
N HIS A 152 -15.95 -6.43 -10.53
CA HIS A 152 -17.02 -5.67 -9.91
C HIS A 152 -17.73 -4.81 -10.97
N ILE A 153 -19.05 -4.79 -10.93
CA ILE A 153 -19.84 -3.83 -11.71
C ILE A 153 -19.75 -2.47 -11.00
N LEU A 154 -19.22 -1.43 -11.66
CA LEU A 154 -19.06 -0.07 -11.11
C LEU A 154 -20.39 0.70 -10.97
N ARG A 155 -21.34 0.13 -10.22
CA ARG A 155 -22.60 0.77 -9.86
C ARG A 155 -22.64 1.12 -8.37
N PRO A 156 -23.15 2.31 -8.01
CA PRO A 156 -23.34 2.65 -6.61
C PRO A 156 -24.37 1.70 -5.99
N SER A 157 -24.04 1.13 -4.83
CA SER A 157 -24.94 0.32 -4.01
C SER A 157 -25.13 0.96 -2.64
N ARG A 158 -26.18 0.57 -1.90
CA ARG A 158 -26.46 1.07 -0.55
C ARG A 158 -25.25 0.88 0.38
N GLU A 159 -24.69 -0.33 0.39
CA GLU A 159 -23.48 -0.65 1.17
C GLU A 159 -22.29 0.21 0.74
N ALA A 160 -22.12 0.42 -0.58
CA ALA A 160 -21.03 1.24 -1.08
C ALA A 160 -21.13 2.70 -0.60
N MET A 161 -22.35 3.24 -0.49
CA MET A 161 -22.57 4.58 0.03
C MET A 161 -22.22 4.69 1.52
N VAL A 162 -22.56 3.68 2.32
CA VAL A 162 -22.20 3.65 3.75
C VAL A 162 -20.68 3.61 3.92
N CYS A 163 -19.99 2.72 3.18
CA CYS A 163 -18.53 2.66 3.17
C CYS A 163 -17.91 3.97 2.68
N TRP A 164 -18.48 4.61 1.65
CA TRP A 164 -18.01 5.91 1.18
C TRP A 164 -18.12 6.94 2.29
N ILE A 165 -19.25 7.05 3.00
CA ILE A 165 -19.45 8.01 4.11
C ILE A 165 -18.37 7.81 5.19
N GLY A 166 -18.15 6.58 5.64
CA GLY A 166 -17.23 6.25 6.72
C GLY A 166 -15.74 6.24 6.37
N PHE A 167 -15.35 6.26 5.09
CA PHE A 167 -13.95 6.05 4.67
C PHE A 167 -12.91 6.88 5.43
N SER A 168 -13.18 8.17 5.67
CA SER A 168 -12.24 9.06 6.36
C SER A 168 -12.02 8.70 7.83
N SER A 169 -13.07 8.25 8.53
CA SER A 169 -12.95 7.83 9.93
C SER A 169 -12.25 6.48 10.05
N PHE A 170 -12.55 5.53 9.13
CA PHE A 170 -11.82 4.26 9.04
C PHE A 170 -10.32 4.48 8.84
N GLN A 171 -9.92 5.36 7.91
CA GLN A 171 -8.50 5.64 7.64
C GLN A 171 -7.77 6.18 8.88
N ALA A 172 -8.39 7.12 9.62
CA ALA A 172 -7.81 7.66 10.84
C ALA A 172 -7.75 6.62 11.97
N ALA A 173 -8.82 5.85 12.17
CA ALA A 173 -8.89 4.82 13.21
C ALA A 173 -7.84 3.72 13.01
N PHE A 174 -7.70 3.21 11.78
CA PHE A 174 -6.70 2.19 11.45
C PHE A 174 -5.27 2.72 11.53
N ALA A 175 -5.04 4.00 11.21
CA ALA A 175 -3.73 4.62 11.41
C ALA A 175 -3.35 4.71 12.90
N CYS A 176 -4.29 5.11 13.77
CA CYS A 176 -4.06 5.14 15.22
C CYS A 176 -3.85 3.74 15.81
N LEU A 177 -4.69 2.79 15.45
CA LEU A 177 -4.58 1.41 15.93
C LEU A 177 -3.29 0.74 15.42
N GLY A 178 -2.92 0.99 14.17
CA GLY A 178 -1.67 0.53 13.60
C GLY A 178 -0.45 1.10 14.32
N LEU A 179 -0.46 2.39 14.67
CA LEU A 179 0.60 2.99 15.48
C LEU A 179 0.75 2.29 16.84
N LEU A 180 -0.36 1.99 17.53
CA LEU A 180 -0.34 1.29 18.81
C LEU A 180 0.23 -0.12 18.69
N ILE A 181 -0.23 -0.89 17.70
CA ILE A 181 0.24 -2.26 17.47
C ILE A 181 1.73 -2.26 17.09
N GLN A 182 2.14 -1.36 16.19
CA GLN A 182 3.54 -1.19 15.80
C GLN A 182 4.39 -0.82 17.00
N GLN A 183 3.92 0.09 17.87
CA GLN A 183 4.65 0.51 19.06
C GLN A 183 4.91 -0.66 20.00
N VAL A 184 3.90 -1.49 20.28
CA VAL A 184 4.07 -2.66 21.15
C VAL A 184 5.09 -3.64 20.55
N ILE A 185 4.95 -3.96 19.26
CA ILE A 185 5.82 -4.94 18.59
C ILE A 185 7.26 -4.42 18.53
N PHE A 186 7.47 -3.22 18.02
CA PHE A 186 8.81 -2.68 17.88
C PHE A 186 9.45 -2.37 19.24
N PHE A 187 8.70 -1.92 20.24
CA PHE A 187 9.22 -1.77 21.60
C PHE A 187 9.77 -3.09 22.14
N LEU A 188 9.01 -4.18 22.04
CA LEU A 188 9.47 -5.51 22.46
C LEU A 188 10.71 -5.96 21.68
N CYS A 189 10.76 -5.70 20.37
CA CYS A 189 11.94 -6.01 19.56
C CYS A 189 13.18 -5.20 19.98
N PHE A 190 13.03 -3.89 20.23
CA PHE A 190 14.13 -3.02 20.68
C PHE A 190 14.62 -3.39 22.07
N VAL A 191 13.72 -3.74 22.99
CA VAL A 191 14.06 -4.24 24.33
C VAL A 191 14.84 -5.55 24.21
N ALA A 192 14.32 -6.54 23.48
CA ALA A 192 15.00 -7.82 23.27
C ALA A 192 16.39 -7.63 22.64
N PHE A 193 16.51 -6.77 21.64
CA PHE A 193 17.80 -6.44 21.01
C PHE A 193 18.76 -5.78 22.00
N THR A 194 18.30 -4.81 22.80
CA THR A 194 19.16 -4.07 23.72
C THR A 194 19.67 -4.96 24.86
N PHE A 195 18.81 -5.78 25.46
CA PHE A 195 19.21 -6.65 26.58
C PHE A 195 19.98 -7.90 26.14
N LEU A 196 19.68 -8.48 24.98
CA LEU A 196 20.33 -9.71 24.55
C LEU A 196 21.61 -9.48 23.74
N VAL A 197 21.75 -8.30 23.10
CA VAL A 197 22.87 -7.98 22.20
C VAL A 197 23.66 -6.78 22.71
N VAL A 198 23.04 -5.61 22.88
CA VAL A 198 23.77 -4.34 23.15
C VAL A 198 24.46 -4.33 24.51
N ILE A 199 23.71 -4.61 25.60
CA ILE A 199 24.24 -4.57 26.97
C ILE A 199 25.38 -5.59 27.18
N PRO A 200 25.22 -6.87 26.77
CA PRO A 200 26.30 -7.86 26.92
C PRO A 200 27.55 -7.51 26.10
N LEU A 201 27.38 -6.94 24.90
CA LEU A 201 28.51 -6.47 24.08
C LEU A 201 29.28 -5.33 24.76
N GLN A 202 28.58 -4.41 25.44
CA GLN A 202 29.22 -3.31 26.17
C GLN A 202 29.94 -3.80 27.44
N ALA A 203 29.33 -4.75 28.17
CA ALA A 203 29.91 -5.31 29.39
C ALA A 203 31.04 -6.33 29.12
N GLY A 204 31.20 -6.79 27.88
CA GLY A 204 32.12 -7.88 27.54
C GLY A 204 31.69 -9.24 28.08
N THR A 205 30.44 -9.36 28.56
CA THR A 205 29.89 -10.57 29.17
C THR A 205 29.20 -11.44 28.12
N SER A 206 29.36 -12.76 28.21
CA SER A 206 28.67 -13.69 27.30
C SER A 206 27.16 -13.67 27.57
N SER A 207 26.38 -13.03 26.70
CA SER A 207 24.93 -13.12 26.75
C SER A 207 24.47 -14.57 26.59
N PRO A 208 23.29 -14.95 27.10
CA PRO A 208 22.75 -16.29 26.86
C PRO A 208 22.62 -16.59 25.36
N LEU A 209 22.34 -15.58 24.51
CA LEU A 209 22.32 -15.76 23.05
C LEU A 209 23.70 -16.11 22.50
N PHE A 210 24.75 -15.36 22.88
CA PHE A 210 26.11 -15.65 22.41
C PHE A 210 26.56 -17.04 22.83
N ARG A 211 26.22 -17.48 24.05
CA ARG A 211 26.51 -18.83 24.53
C ARG A 211 25.78 -19.91 23.72
N ILE A 212 24.50 -19.70 23.41
CA ILE A 212 23.73 -20.62 22.56
C ILE A 212 24.34 -20.71 21.15
N ILE A 213 24.69 -19.56 20.55
CA ILE A 213 25.29 -19.50 19.22
C ILE A 213 26.66 -20.21 19.21
N GLN A 214 27.50 -19.94 20.21
CA GLN A 214 28.81 -20.58 20.37
C GLN A 214 28.70 -22.10 20.62
N ASN A 215 27.64 -22.57 21.28
CA ASN A 215 27.46 -24.01 21.48
C ASN A 215 26.87 -24.70 20.23
N MET A 216 26.08 -23.99 19.43
CA MET A 216 25.32 -24.55 18.30
C MET A 216 25.95 -24.27 16.92
N TRP A 217 27.10 -23.60 16.82
CA TRP A 217 27.71 -23.28 15.52
C TRP A 217 27.92 -24.49 14.58
N PRO A 218 28.30 -25.71 15.04
CA PRO A 218 28.46 -26.85 14.14
C PRO A 218 27.12 -27.32 13.57
N PHE A 219 26.05 -27.22 14.36
CA PHE A 219 24.69 -27.56 13.94
C PHE A 219 24.22 -26.63 12.82
N TRP A 220 24.37 -25.31 13.02
CA TRP A 220 24.03 -24.32 11.99
C TRP A 220 24.86 -24.48 10.72
N LEU A 221 26.16 -24.77 10.86
CA LEU A 221 27.04 -25.04 9.73
C LEU A 221 26.59 -26.29 8.95
N ALA A 222 26.22 -27.37 9.64
CA ALA A 222 25.73 -28.59 8.98
C ALA A 222 24.46 -28.35 8.17
N LEU A 223 23.51 -27.54 8.69
CA LEU A 223 22.31 -27.16 7.95
C LEU A 223 22.63 -26.36 6.68
N VAL A 224 23.53 -25.37 6.79
CA VAL A 224 23.95 -24.56 5.63
C VAL A 224 24.64 -25.43 4.58
N VAL A 225 25.57 -26.29 5.00
CA VAL A 225 26.27 -27.21 4.10
C VAL A 225 25.28 -28.14 3.40
N ALA A 226 24.30 -28.71 4.12
CA ALA A 226 23.30 -29.58 3.51
C ALA A 226 22.48 -28.88 2.42
N VAL A 227 22.03 -27.64 2.66
CA VAL A 227 21.33 -26.83 1.65
C VAL A 227 22.23 -26.51 0.46
N LEU A 228 23.50 -26.17 0.69
CA LEU A 228 24.47 -25.95 -0.38
C LEU A 228 24.68 -27.21 -1.22
N VAL A 229 24.85 -28.37 -0.59
CA VAL A 229 24.96 -29.66 -1.29
C VAL A 229 23.71 -29.94 -2.12
N GLN A 230 22.50 -29.66 -1.61
CA GLN A 230 21.27 -29.80 -2.40
C GLN A 230 21.27 -28.91 -3.64
N HIS A 231 21.64 -27.63 -3.50
CA HIS A 231 21.73 -26.71 -4.64
C HIS A 231 22.81 -27.13 -5.65
N LEU A 232 23.95 -27.63 -5.18
CA LEU A 232 25.04 -28.11 -6.04
C LEU A 232 24.64 -29.38 -6.79
N LEU A 233 24.04 -30.37 -6.12
CA LEU A 233 23.54 -31.59 -6.74
C LEU A 233 22.41 -31.30 -7.74
N ALA A 234 21.51 -30.38 -7.41
CA ALA A 234 20.47 -29.92 -8.33
C ALA A 234 21.06 -29.35 -9.61
N ARG A 235 22.10 -28.50 -9.50
CA ARG A 235 22.74 -27.88 -10.66
C ARG A 235 23.62 -28.82 -11.48
N SER A 236 24.32 -29.76 -10.82
CA SER A 236 25.37 -30.56 -11.46
C SER A 236 24.89 -31.94 -11.93
N GLN A 237 23.98 -32.58 -11.20
CA GLN A 237 23.61 -33.99 -11.41
C GLN A 237 22.15 -34.20 -11.82
N PHE A 238 21.25 -33.31 -11.40
CA PHE A 238 19.81 -33.50 -11.63
C PHE A 238 19.22 -32.66 -12.75
N LEU A 239 19.82 -31.51 -13.07
CA LEU A 239 19.28 -30.57 -14.05
C LEU A 239 20.20 -30.46 -15.26
N GLU A 240 19.74 -30.96 -16.41
CA GLU A 240 20.49 -30.80 -17.66
C GLU A 240 20.22 -29.41 -18.25
N GLN A 241 21.28 -28.66 -18.55
CA GLN A 241 21.18 -27.35 -19.19
C GLN A 241 21.23 -27.49 -20.72
N HIS A 242 20.20 -28.09 -21.31
CA HIS A 242 19.96 -27.88 -22.75
C HIS A 242 19.28 -26.52 -22.94
N SER A 243 19.67 -25.81 -24.01
CA SER A 243 19.42 -24.37 -24.22
C SER A 243 17.95 -23.95 -24.26
N LEU A 244 17.00 -24.89 -24.36
CA LEU A 244 15.57 -24.60 -24.49
C LEU A 244 14.66 -25.38 -23.52
N GLN A 245 15.12 -26.48 -22.91
CA GLN A 245 14.34 -27.25 -21.92
C GLN A 245 15.25 -27.79 -20.81
N LYS A 246 14.89 -27.49 -19.56
CA LYS A 246 15.52 -28.04 -18.36
C LYS A 246 14.82 -29.36 -18.03
N GLU A 247 15.43 -30.48 -18.38
CA GLU A 247 14.91 -31.81 -18.10
C GLU A 247 15.66 -32.48 -16.94
N LEU A 248 14.98 -33.44 -16.29
CA LEU A 248 15.45 -34.09 -15.07
C LEU A 248 15.99 -35.48 -15.40
N THR A 249 17.31 -35.62 -15.37
CA THR A 249 18.04 -36.74 -16.02
C THR A 249 18.20 -37.97 -15.12
N ASN A 250 18.39 -37.78 -13.81
CA ASN A 250 18.66 -38.88 -12.87
C ASN A 250 17.62 -38.95 -11.74
N ARG A 251 16.41 -39.39 -12.09
CA ARG A 251 15.27 -39.50 -11.15
C ARG A 251 15.55 -40.45 -9.98
N ARG A 252 16.24 -41.58 -10.22
CA ARG A 252 16.52 -42.57 -9.16
C ARG A 252 17.46 -42.02 -8.08
N ALA A 253 18.56 -41.37 -8.49
CA ALA A 253 19.46 -40.74 -7.54
C ALA A 253 18.79 -39.58 -6.79
N LEU A 254 17.89 -38.84 -7.45
CA LEU A 254 17.10 -37.79 -6.80
C LEU A 254 16.29 -38.37 -5.64
N TYR A 255 15.55 -39.46 -5.84
CA TYR A 255 14.76 -40.07 -4.76
C TYR A 255 15.63 -40.55 -3.58
N ILE A 256 16.80 -41.14 -3.86
CA ILE A 256 17.73 -41.59 -2.81
C ILE A 256 18.26 -40.40 -2.01
N VAL A 257 18.70 -39.33 -2.68
CA VAL A 257 19.21 -38.12 -2.04
C VAL A 257 18.10 -37.42 -1.24
N THR A 258 16.88 -37.35 -1.76
CA THR A 258 15.73 -36.79 -1.04
C THR A 258 15.42 -37.59 0.24
N PHE A 259 15.47 -38.92 0.18
CA PHE A 259 15.26 -39.77 1.35
C PHE A 259 16.36 -39.58 2.40
N LEU A 260 17.62 -39.56 1.99
CA LEU A 260 18.77 -39.35 2.88
C LEU A 260 18.71 -37.98 3.58
N LEU A 261 18.35 -36.93 2.85
CA LEU A 261 18.29 -35.55 3.35
C LEU A 261 16.96 -35.20 4.03
N PHE A 262 16.04 -36.15 4.15
CA PHE A 262 14.72 -35.92 4.75
C PHE A 262 14.79 -35.33 6.17
N PRO A 263 15.58 -35.88 7.13
CA PRO A 263 15.64 -35.34 8.48
C PRO A 263 16.18 -33.91 8.52
N THR A 264 17.19 -33.61 7.70
CA THR A 264 17.77 -32.26 7.58
C THR A 264 16.75 -31.28 6.99
N ASN A 265 15.98 -31.71 5.99
CA ASN A 265 14.92 -30.90 5.40
C ASN A 265 13.77 -30.63 6.36
N VAL A 266 13.45 -31.54 7.29
CA VAL A 266 12.48 -31.27 8.35
C VAL A 266 12.96 -30.12 9.24
N LEU A 267 14.24 -30.10 9.62
CA LEU A 267 14.82 -29.01 10.42
C LEU A 267 14.83 -27.67 9.67
N VAL A 268 15.24 -27.67 8.39
CA VAL A 268 15.17 -26.48 7.54
C VAL A 268 13.72 -26.00 7.37
N GLY A 269 12.78 -26.94 7.22
CA GLY A 269 11.34 -26.66 7.15
C GLY A 269 10.80 -25.99 8.41
N LEU A 270 11.24 -26.42 9.60
CA LEU A 270 10.89 -25.79 10.86
C LEU A 270 11.39 -24.33 10.93
N LEU A 271 12.64 -24.10 10.54
CA LEU A 271 13.23 -22.76 10.49
C LEU A 271 12.48 -21.86 9.49
N ALA A 272 12.16 -22.40 8.30
CA ALA A 272 11.35 -21.69 7.31
C ALA A 272 9.93 -21.39 7.82
N GLY A 273 9.35 -22.27 8.63
CA GLY A 273 8.07 -22.07 9.30
C GLY A 273 8.10 -20.90 10.30
N VAL A 274 9.11 -20.86 11.18
CA VAL A 274 9.33 -19.75 12.11
C VAL A 274 9.55 -18.45 11.33
N TRP A 275 10.40 -18.48 10.31
CA TRP A 275 10.69 -17.32 9.47
C TRP A 275 9.44 -16.80 8.74
N ARG A 276 8.57 -17.70 8.25
CA ARG A 276 7.28 -17.35 7.63
C ARG A 276 6.38 -16.62 8.62
N MET A 277 6.31 -17.08 9.87
CA MET A 277 5.53 -16.42 10.92
C MET A 277 6.07 -15.01 11.21
N VAL A 278 7.39 -14.87 11.33
CA VAL A 278 8.05 -13.58 11.62
C VAL A 278 7.82 -12.57 10.48
N ILE A 279 8.12 -12.94 9.23
CA ILE A 279 7.89 -12.04 8.09
C ILE A 279 6.41 -11.67 7.97
N SER A 280 5.50 -12.64 8.09
CA SER A 280 4.07 -12.36 7.97
C SER A 280 3.58 -11.41 9.06
N GLY A 281 4.04 -11.58 10.31
CA GLY A 281 3.70 -10.70 11.41
C GLY A 281 4.22 -9.27 11.21
N LEU A 282 5.50 -9.14 10.83
CA LEU A 282 6.10 -7.83 10.55
C LEU A 282 5.45 -7.13 9.37
N TYR A 283 5.20 -7.85 8.27
CA TYR A 283 4.53 -7.31 7.09
C TYR A 283 3.13 -6.79 7.43
N ASN A 284 2.34 -7.57 8.17
CA ASN A 284 0.99 -7.19 8.57
C ASN A 284 0.98 -6.01 9.54
N SER A 285 1.91 -5.96 10.49
CA SER A 285 2.06 -4.83 11.43
C SER A 285 2.38 -3.53 10.69
N ILE A 286 3.34 -3.56 9.75
CA ILE A 286 3.74 -2.38 8.96
C ILE A 286 2.60 -1.89 8.06
N HIS A 287 1.87 -2.82 7.43
CA HIS A 287 0.80 -2.50 6.47
C HIS A 287 -0.56 -2.26 7.13
N PHE A 288 -0.69 -2.41 8.45
CA PHE A 288 -1.97 -2.29 9.16
C PHE A 288 -2.67 -0.93 8.95
N CYS A 289 -1.90 0.16 8.85
CA CYS A 289 -2.43 1.52 8.65
C CYS A 289 -3.00 1.76 7.23
N ARG A 290 -2.84 0.79 6.31
CA ARG A 290 -3.19 0.90 4.91
C ARG A 290 -4.52 0.22 4.62
N LEU A 291 -5.46 0.96 4.03
CA LEU A 291 -6.74 0.42 3.58
C LEU A 291 -6.70 -0.05 2.12
N ASP A 292 -5.65 0.29 1.36
CA ASP A 292 -5.55 0.00 -0.07
C ASP A 292 -5.08 -1.42 -0.40
N ILE A 293 -4.60 -2.16 0.61
CA ILE A 293 -4.14 -3.55 0.51
C ILE A 293 -4.95 -4.40 1.50
N SER A 294 -5.36 -5.60 1.08
CA SER A 294 -5.89 -6.58 2.03
C SER A 294 -4.76 -7.32 2.74
N LEU A 295 -4.86 -7.44 4.07
CA LEU A 295 -3.94 -8.27 4.87
C LEU A 295 -4.26 -9.77 4.78
N LEU A 296 -5.40 -10.11 4.18
CA LEU A 296 -5.85 -11.48 3.98
C LEU A 296 -5.44 -12.02 2.61
N GLN A 297 -5.51 -13.34 2.46
CA GLN A 297 -5.28 -14.02 1.18
C GLN A 297 -6.29 -13.53 0.13
N ARG A 298 -5.87 -13.45 -1.14
CA ARG A 298 -6.69 -12.96 -2.27
C ARG A 298 -8.06 -13.63 -2.44
N GLY A 299 -8.26 -14.85 -1.94
CA GLY A 299 -9.55 -15.54 -1.99
C GLY A 299 -10.58 -15.09 -0.93
N VAL A 300 -10.11 -14.44 0.14
CA VAL A 300 -10.88 -14.03 1.33
C VAL A 300 -10.70 -12.53 1.62
N ASP A 301 -10.25 -11.77 0.64
CA ASP A 301 -10.02 -10.32 0.74
C ASP A 301 -11.30 -9.52 1.04
N THR A 302 -12.47 -10.02 0.65
CA THR A 302 -13.77 -9.40 0.95
C THR A 302 -14.12 -9.40 2.44
N PHE A 303 -13.48 -10.26 3.24
CA PHE A 303 -13.71 -10.29 4.70
C PHE A 303 -12.85 -9.25 5.46
N ASP A 304 -11.91 -8.60 4.78
CA ASP A 304 -11.12 -7.52 5.36
C ASP A 304 -11.96 -6.22 5.38
N PRO A 305 -12.38 -5.72 6.56
CA PRO A 305 -13.23 -4.54 6.63
C PRO A 305 -12.56 -3.28 6.09
N GLY A 306 -11.22 -3.18 6.22
CA GLY A 306 -10.47 -2.03 5.76
C GLY A 306 -10.44 -1.97 4.24
N TYR A 307 -9.99 -3.07 3.62
CA TYR A 307 -9.93 -3.20 2.18
C TYR A 307 -11.32 -3.20 1.51
N HIS A 308 -12.31 -3.83 2.13
CA HIS A 308 -13.70 -3.80 1.68
C HIS A 308 -14.22 -2.35 1.61
N THR A 309 -14.02 -1.56 2.68
CA THR A 309 -14.44 -0.16 2.72
C THR A 309 -13.74 0.68 1.64
N TYR A 310 -12.44 0.45 1.42
CA TYR A 310 -11.68 1.10 0.36
C TYR A 310 -12.22 0.76 -1.04
N CYS A 311 -12.50 -0.51 -1.31
CA CYS A 311 -13.01 -0.94 -2.61
C CYS A 311 -14.35 -0.30 -2.95
N HIS A 312 -15.25 -0.28 -1.97
CA HIS A 312 -16.56 0.35 -2.08
C HIS A 312 -16.46 1.89 -2.21
N TYR A 313 -15.50 2.51 -1.52
CA TYR A 313 -15.18 3.92 -1.71
C TYR A 313 -14.76 4.23 -3.16
N LEU A 314 -13.79 3.48 -3.72
CA LEU A 314 -13.35 3.66 -5.12
C LEU A 314 -14.49 3.44 -6.11
N LYS A 315 -15.33 2.43 -5.87
CA LYS A 315 -16.48 2.11 -6.72
C LYS A 315 -17.44 3.30 -6.85
N VAL A 316 -17.76 3.96 -5.74
CA VAL A 316 -18.62 5.15 -5.75
C VAL A 316 -17.91 6.31 -6.43
N GLU A 317 -16.64 6.56 -6.08
CA GLU A 317 -15.87 7.68 -6.60
C GLU A 317 -15.75 7.65 -8.14
N VAL A 318 -15.42 6.50 -8.72
CA VAL A 318 -15.30 6.36 -10.18
C VAL A 318 -16.66 6.48 -10.88
N SER A 319 -17.73 5.96 -10.27
CA SER A 319 -19.07 6.01 -10.86
C SER A 319 -19.65 7.44 -10.92
N GLN A 320 -19.34 8.29 -9.93
CA GLN A 320 -19.90 9.63 -9.82
C GLN A 320 -18.97 10.71 -10.39
N CYS A 321 -17.66 10.56 -10.20
CA CYS A 321 -16.67 11.59 -10.49
C CYS A 321 -15.79 11.23 -11.70
N HIS A 322 -16.33 10.55 -12.72
CA HIS A 322 -15.53 10.18 -13.89
C HIS A 322 -15.08 11.44 -14.67
N PRO A 323 -13.77 11.70 -14.82
CA PRO A 323 -13.28 12.96 -15.38
C PRO A 323 -13.69 13.17 -16.83
N LEU A 324 -13.71 12.10 -17.66
CA LEU A 324 -14.18 12.19 -19.04
C LEU A 324 -15.66 12.56 -19.15
N LEU A 325 -16.52 12.01 -18.28
CA LEU A 325 -17.94 12.32 -18.29
C LEU A 325 -18.18 13.77 -17.85
N LYS A 326 -17.45 14.23 -16.82
CA LYS A 326 -17.50 15.62 -16.37
C LYS A 326 -17.04 16.59 -17.45
N ALA A 327 -15.95 16.27 -18.15
CA ALA A 327 -15.46 17.07 -19.27
C ALA A 327 -16.46 17.09 -20.44
N PHE A 328 -17.09 15.95 -20.75
CA PHE A 328 -18.14 15.86 -21.77
C PHE A 328 -19.35 16.75 -21.41
N CYS A 329 -19.83 16.68 -20.18
CA CYS A 329 -20.91 17.56 -19.69
C CYS A 329 -20.49 19.03 -19.74
N PHE A 330 -19.24 19.36 -19.42
CA PHE A 330 -18.73 20.73 -19.51
C PHE A 330 -18.73 21.24 -20.96
N LEU A 331 -18.35 20.42 -21.93
CA LEU A 331 -18.45 20.77 -23.36
C LEU A 331 -19.90 20.96 -23.82
N LEU A 332 -20.85 20.21 -23.27
CA LEU A 332 -22.28 20.36 -23.58
C LEU A 332 -22.89 21.62 -22.93
N LEU A 333 -22.45 21.97 -21.72
CA LEU A 333 -22.93 23.11 -20.95
C LEU A 333 -22.27 24.43 -21.34
N GLN A 334 -21.13 24.39 -22.03
CA GLN A 334 -20.52 25.60 -22.57
C GLN A 334 -21.53 26.29 -23.51
N PRO A 335 -22.01 27.50 -23.18
CA PRO A 335 -22.84 28.24 -24.12
C PRO A 335 -22.03 28.41 -25.39
N CYS A 336 -22.65 28.13 -26.55
CA CYS A 336 -22.10 28.59 -27.83
C CYS A 336 -21.70 30.05 -27.62
N GLN A 337 -20.40 30.35 -27.70
CA GLN A 337 -19.93 31.73 -27.61
C GLN A 337 -20.84 32.59 -28.49
N PRO A 338 -21.40 33.70 -27.97
CA PRO A 338 -22.06 34.66 -28.83
C PRO A 338 -21.04 35.04 -29.90
N GLU A 339 -21.34 34.66 -31.13
CA GLU A 339 -20.57 35.04 -32.30
C GLU A 339 -20.40 36.57 -32.24
N PRO A 340 -19.18 37.12 -32.36
CA PRO A 340 -19.01 38.57 -32.38
C PRO A 340 -19.95 39.14 -33.44
N PRO A 341 -20.66 40.26 -33.15
CA PRO A 341 -21.63 40.83 -34.08
C PRO A 341 -20.95 41.01 -35.43
N ALA A 342 -21.57 40.45 -36.47
CA ALA A 342 -21.07 40.59 -37.83
C ALA A 342 -20.84 42.09 -38.13
N PRO A 343 -19.72 42.47 -38.78
CA PRO A 343 -19.51 43.85 -39.16
C PRO A 343 -20.68 44.32 -40.03
N PRO A 344 -21.11 45.59 -39.90
CA PRO A 344 -22.23 46.13 -40.68
C PRO A 344 -21.94 45.90 -42.16
N ARG A 345 -22.83 45.14 -42.82
CA ARG A 345 -22.83 45.04 -44.28
C ARG A 345 -23.47 46.32 -44.81
N ASP A 346 -22.74 47.03 -45.65
CA ASP A 346 -23.23 48.20 -46.37
C ASP A 346 -24.46 47.84 -47.22
N THR A 347 -25.61 48.32 -46.77
CA THR A 347 -26.95 47.99 -47.27
C THR A 347 -27.31 48.66 -48.60
N HIS A 348 -26.35 48.92 -49.51
CA HIS A 348 -26.66 49.80 -50.66
C HIS A 348 -26.15 49.38 -52.04
N LEU A 349 -25.55 48.19 -52.20
CA LEU A 349 -25.09 47.71 -53.51
C LEU A 349 -25.63 46.33 -53.95
N GLU A 350 -26.42 45.65 -53.10
CA GLU A 350 -26.99 44.32 -53.43
C GLU A 350 -28.51 44.32 -53.70
N GLU A 351 -29.20 45.47 -53.69
CA GLU A 351 -30.66 45.51 -53.95
C GLU A 351 -31.01 45.31 -55.43
N GLY A 352 -30.10 45.62 -56.37
CA GLY A 352 -30.34 45.52 -57.81
C GLY A 352 -30.15 44.14 -58.46
N LEU A 353 -29.51 43.19 -57.77
CA LEU A 353 -29.18 41.85 -58.34
C LEU A 353 -30.06 40.70 -57.81
N GLN A 354 -31.01 40.99 -56.92
CA GLN A 354 -31.81 39.96 -56.23
C GLN A 354 -33.16 39.64 -56.89
N LEU A 355 -33.51 40.27 -58.01
CA LEU A 355 -34.83 40.11 -58.65
C LEU A 355 -34.95 39.00 -59.71
N MET A 356 -33.89 38.27 -60.06
CA MET A 356 -33.97 37.34 -61.21
C MET A 356 -33.56 35.88 -60.96
N HIS A 357 -33.18 35.48 -59.74
CA HIS A 357 -32.96 34.06 -59.43
C HIS A 357 -33.44 33.77 -58.01
N PRO A 358 -34.31 32.76 -57.78
CA PRO A 358 -34.54 32.25 -56.44
C PRO A 358 -33.24 31.58 -55.99
N ARG A 359 -32.37 32.34 -55.33
CA ARG A 359 -31.16 31.83 -54.69
C ARG A 359 -31.65 30.79 -53.67
N PRO A 360 -31.26 29.51 -53.77
CA PRO A 360 -31.74 28.51 -52.83
C PRO A 360 -31.33 28.96 -51.44
N LEU A 361 -32.32 29.04 -50.54
CA LEU A 361 -32.15 29.38 -49.12
C LEU A 361 -30.87 28.70 -48.64
N ALA A 362 -29.84 29.48 -48.32
CA ALA A 362 -28.55 28.95 -47.90
C ALA A 362 -28.83 27.86 -46.86
N PRO A 363 -28.34 26.61 -47.05
CA PRO A 363 -28.72 25.50 -46.20
C PRO A 363 -28.43 25.91 -44.77
N GLY A 364 -29.50 26.14 -44.00
CA GLY A 364 -29.41 26.78 -42.69
C GLY A 364 -28.29 26.14 -41.89
N ARG A 365 -27.43 26.93 -41.23
CA ARG A 365 -26.16 26.51 -40.60
C ARG A 365 -26.22 25.14 -39.87
N ALA A 366 -27.38 24.77 -39.33
CA ALA A 366 -27.72 23.44 -38.83
C ALA A 366 -27.51 22.27 -39.83
N ARG A 367 -27.94 22.38 -41.10
CA ARG A 367 -27.75 21.36 -42.14
C ARG A 367 -26.28 21.13 -42.45
N LEU A 368 -25.49 22.20 -42.56
CA LEU A 368 -24.03 22.11 -42.75
C LEU A 368 -23.35 21.44 -41.55
N ARG A 369 -23.74 21.79 -40.32
CA ARG A 369 -23.25 21.12 -39.10
C ARG A 369 -23.58 19.63 -39.08
N ARG A 370 -24.81 19.23 -39.48
CA ARG A 370 -25.20 17.81 -39.60
C ARG A 370 -24.37 17.05 -40.63
N ILE A 371 -24.10 17.67 -41.80
CA ILE A 371 -23.26 17.05 -42.85
C ILE A 371 -21.84 16.84 -42.32
N ARG A 372 -21.24 17.85 -41.67
CA ARG A 372 -19.91 17.71 -41.04
C ARG A 372 -19.90 16.60 -39.99
N ALA A 373 -20.91 16.54 -39.12
CA ALA A 373 -21.00 15.49 -38.10
C ALA A 373 -21.06 14.08 -38.71
N ARG A 374 -21.79 13.89 -39.82
CA ARG A 374 -21.84 12.60 -40.54
C ARG A 374 -20.48 12.19 -41.09
N TRP A 375 -19.74 13.14 -41.67
CA TRP A 375 -18.37 12.88 -42.15
C TRP A 375 -17.41 12.55 -41.01
N TRP A 376 -17.49 13.26 -39.88
CA TRP A 376 -16.71 12.95 -38.68
C TRP A 376 -17.01 11.54 -38.14
N VAL A 377 -18.29 11.13 -38.12
CA VAL A 377 -18.66 9.76 -37.72
C VAL A 377 -18.07 8.73 -38.68
N ALA A 378 -18.15 8.96 -39.99
CA ALA A 378 -17.56 8.06 -40.99
C ALA A 378 -16.05 7.95 -40.83
N TYR A 379 -15.36 9.08 -40.63
CA TYR A 379 -13.93 9.14 -40.36
C TYR A 379 -13.54 8.32 -39.11
N THR A 380 -14.24 8.51 -37.98
CA THR A 380 -13.96 7.76 -36.75
C THR A 380 -14.17 6.26 -36.92
N LEU A 381 -15.21 5.84 -37.65
CA LEU A 381 -15.50 4.42 -37.90
C LEU A 381 -14.49 3.77 -38.85
N LEU A 382 -13.96 4.52 -39.82
CA LEU A 382 -12.92 4.05 -40.73
C LEU A 382 -11.62 3.74 -39.97
N HIS A 383 -11.24 4.61 -39.03
CA HIS A 383 -10.04 4.44 -38.20
C HIS A 383 -10.22 3.48 -37.02
N ASN A 384 -11.46 3.12 -36.66
CA ASN A 384 -11.77 2.22 -35.54
C ASN A 384 -12.78 1.15 -35.96
N PRO A 385 -12.35 0.09 -36.69
CA PRO A 385 -13.26 -0.89 -37.27
C PRO A 385 -14.03 -1.69 -36.22
N SER A 386 -13.47 -1.93 -35.04
CA SER A 386 -14.13 -2.64 -33.93
C SER A 386 -15.38 -1.92 -33.41
N LEU A 387 -15.48 -0.60 -33.56
CA LEU A 387 -16.63 0.18 -33.13
C LEU A 387 -17.83 0.03 -34.08
N THR A 388 -17.62 -0.45 -35.30
CA THR A 388 -18.71 -0.60 -36.29
C THR A 388 -19.71 -1.65 -35.86
N THR A 389 -19.24 -2.78 -35.32
CA THR A 389 -20.09 -3.86 -34.80
C THR A 389 -20.82 -3.40 -33.55
N SER A 390 -20.11 -2.78 -32.59
CA SER A 390 -20.71 -2.23 -31.36
C SER A 390 -21.74 -1.13 -31.62
N ARG A 391 -21.55 -0.29 -32.65
CA ARG A 391 -22.53 0.74 -33.02
C ARG A 391 -23.80 0.11 -33.58
N LYS A 392 -23.69 -0.91 -34.43
CA LYS A 392 -24.87 -1.60 -34.99
C LYS A 392 -25.70 -2.26 -33.88
N THR A 393 -25.05 -2.92 -32.92
CA THR A 393 -25.72 -3.54 -31.78
C THR A 393 -26.36 -2.49 -30.87
N ALA A 394 -25.67 -1.38 -30.56
CA ALA A 394 -26.22 -0.30 -29.74
C ALA A 394 -27.41 0.41 -30.38
N LEU A 395 -27.42 0.58 -31.71
CA LEU A 395 -28.57 1.16 -32.43
C LEU A 395 -29.77 0.22 -32.52
N ALA A 396 -29.53 -1.09 -32.44
CA ALA A 396 -30.58 -2.11 -32.39
C ALA A 396 -31.24 -2.23 -31.01
N ASP A 397 -30.61 -1.70 -29.95
CA ASP A 397 -31.17 -1.70 -28.60
C ASP A 397 -32.30 -0.64 -28.47
N PRO A 398 -33.56 -1.06 -28.19
CA PRO A 398 -34.69 -0.14 -28.07
C PRO A 398 -34.56 0.86 -26.92
N ALA A 399 -33.75 0.57 -25.90
CA ALA A 399 -33.51 1.49 -24.78
C ALA A 399 -32.68 2.73 -25.18
N ALA A 400 -31.81 2.60 -26.19
CA ALA A 400 -30.95 3.70 -26.67
C ALA A 400 -31.70 4.73 -27.54
N ASN A 401 -32.84 4.33 -28.13
CA ASN A 401 -33.62 5.16 -29.05
C ASN A 401 -34.77 5.94 -28.38
N GLY A 402 -34.79 6.02 -27.04
CA GLY A 402 -35.75 6.86 -26.32
C GLY A 402 -37.19 6.34 -26.31
N ALA A 403 -37.40 5.03 -26.39
CA ALA A 403 -38.70 4.45 -26.07
C ALA A 403 -38.97 4.66 -24.57
N ARG A 404 -39.91 5.56 -24.24
CA ARG A 404 -40.35 5.84 -22.87
C ARG A 404 -40.76 4.52 -22.19
N LEU A 405 -39.96 4.03 -21.25
CA LEU A 405 -40.39 3.04 -20.27
C LEU A 405 -41.54 3.65 -19.48
N SER A 406 -42.75 3.15 -19.71
CA SER A 406 -43.93 3.51 -18.93
C SER A 406 -43.67 3.17 -17.47
N VAL A 407 -43.61 4.19 -16.62
CA VAL A 407 -43.56 4.06 -15.17
C VAL A 407 -44.80 3.29 -14.72
N PRO A 408 -44.69 2.16 -13.99
CA PRO A 408 -45.85 1.54 -13.37
C PRO A 408 -46.38 2.52 -12.30
N LYS A 409 -47.65 2.89 -12.43
CA LYS A 409 -48.34 3.72 -11.43
C LYS A 409 -48.44 2.92 -10.10
N PRO A 410 -48.42 3.64 -8.96
CA PRO A 410 -48.38 3.04 -7.62
C PRO A 410 -49.59 2.17 -7.30
#